data_AF-A0A915D5M6-F1
#
_entry.id   AF-A0A915D5M6-F1
#
_cell.length_a   1.000
_cell.length_b   1.000
_cell.length_c   1.000
_cell.angle_alpha   90.00
_cell.angle_beta   90.00
_cell.angle_gamma   90.00
#
_symmetry.space_group_name_H-M   'P 1'
#
loop_
_entity.id
_entity.type
_entity.pdbx_description
1 polymer ?
#
loop_
_entity_poly.entity_id
_entity_poly.type
_entity_poly.pdbx_seq_one_letter_code
_entity_poly.pdbx_strand_id
1 'polypeptide(L)'
;MFPKIHWTLNVHGTVAAIFPAGWLMYNSAHDSQTYRKWLLKKSPVEMSDELSQQLETQLQGVSDRKFRPYKEAKFSACTVDELESETLGSMVYTRTGSLFKLSSRLELKQVDDIKKYFPNLASMEKKLDKFEIDSSNIADDALGKTILTEDAKNFALTREILKSDSGTETFVPIMSDLLFYGGTMPVLHFLRPIIGSVVSLALCLGLSTIMFVGFFKSFRRSCVLDFDKKTFSVDDTYAAGCEQYLSASIELGKILYSHGGEEIRQLMFSSFSSARFLSKYKLYSEKANKWLASIPGQKFRMGLFTATVVIYPVGVLIFNGPMQNVAFRYRYSVEELSPYLKSVTDEQYRKWLAKEDRKAEESQSSSAVRKIYGARIGLPFYARFTNEEEAREYCKKNLEPFKFLGKTAHIDWDSPPGRKLISTFMLSSNALSFLISRDLYENDGWDAYANKAATWAIYTTFSTLFTMFVYFQFFKQKGALQFALVFSTIFGAAVYALLQWHYLYKFGNSFRADSAAAPLSIEHCEGAKEYYLKMLRRNRILRSLVKDGDRLFSPVGNDRNAITNYMARYEGVKGIQALKPALDDQEDDEDL
;
A
#
# COMPACT_ATOMS: atom_id res chain seq x y z
N MET A 1 -16.49 -15.09 -2.54
CA MET A 1 -17.24 -14.02 -1.84
C MET A 1 -16.25 -13.31 -0.92
N PHE A 2 -15.73 -12.15 -1.33
CA PHE A 2 -14.69 -11.43 -0.57
C PHE A 2 -15.23 -10.97 0.80
N PRO A 3 -14.45 -11.07 1.90
CA PRO A 3 -14.86 -10.53 3.19
C PRO A 3 -15.22 -9.06 3.01
N LYS A 4 -16.38 -8.64 3.54
CA LYS A 4 -16.86 -7.25 3.41
C LYS A 4 -15.75 -6.32 3.87
N ILE A 5 -15.14 -5.61 2.93
CA ILE A 5 -14.11 -4.60 3.22
C ILE A 5 -14.74 -3.60 4.19
N HIS A 6 -14.07 -3.37 5.32
CA HIS A 6 -14.56 -2.48 6.36
C HIS A 6 -14.70 -1.06 5.78
N TRP A 7 -15.78 -0.36 6.12
CA TRP A 7 -16.10 0.94 5.53
C TRP A 7 -14.96 1.96 5.64
N THR A 8 -14.14 1.91 6.69
CA THR A 8 -12.96 2.78 6.83
C THR A 8 -11.91 2.56 5.76
N LEU A 9 -11.69 1.32 5.31
CA LEU A 9 -10.78 1.02 4.22
C LEU A 9 -11.35 1.55 2.89
N ASN A 10 -12.67 1.44 2.69
CA ASN A 10 -13.32 2.05 1.52
C ASN A 10 -13.16 3.57 1.53
N VAL A 11 -13.46 4.23 2.66
CA VAL A 11 -13.31 5.70 2.78
C VAL A 11 -11.85 6.11 2.55
N HIS A 12 -10.89 5.42 3.17
CA HIS A 12 -9.47 5.72 2.97
C HIS A 12 -9.05 5.52 1.50
N GLY A 13 -9.51 4.45 0.86
CA GLY A 13 -9.24 4.16 -0.55
C GLY A 13 -9.87 5.18 -1.48
N THR A 14 -11.08 5.65 -1.17
CA THR A 14 -11.74 6.73 -1.91
C THR A 14 -10.96 8.04 -1.77
N VAL A 15 -10.54 8.42 -0.56
CA VAL A 15 -9.73 9.63 -0.34
C VAL A 15 -8.41 9.56 -1.12
N ALA A 16 -7.76 8.39 -1.12
CA ALA A 16 -6.53 8.14 -1.89
C ALA A 16 -6.70 8.29 -3.42
N ALA A 17 -7.93 8.21 -3.94
CA ALA A 17 -8.20 8.37 -5.37
C ALA A 17 -8.66 9.79 -5.74
N ILE A 18 -9.17 10.59 -4.79
CA ILE A 18 -9.68 11.94 -5.05
C ILE A 18 -8.57 12.86 -5.54
N PHE A 19 -7.39 12.87 -4.88
CA PHE A 19 -6.30 13.75 -5.27
C PHE A 19 -5.77 13.41 -6.68
N PRO A 20 -5.42 12.14 -7.02
CA PRO A 20 -5.01 11.78 -8.37
C PRO A 20 -6.02 12.17 -9.45
N ALA A 21 -7.31 11.90 -9.21
CA ALA A 21 -8.37 12.25 -10.14
C ALA A 21 -8.49 13.77 -10.31
N GLY A 22 -8.50 14.51 -9.21
CA GLY A 22 -8.54 15.97 -9.22
C GLY A 22 -7.30 16.60 -9.87
N TRP A 23 -6.12 16.02 -9.65
CA TRP A 23 -4.86 16.47 -10.25
C TRP A 23 -4.82 16.21 -11.76
N LEU A 24 -5.29 15.04 -12.20
CA LEU A 24 -5.44 14.75 -13.63
C LEU A 24 -6.47 15.68 -14.27
N MET A 25 -7.62 15.90 -13.63
CA MET A 25 -8.62 16.84 -14.11
C MET A 25 -8.04 18.26 -14.19
N TYR A 26 -7.32 18.72 -13.16
CA TYR A 26 -6.66 20.02 -13.15
C TYR A 26 -5.66 20.18 -14.31
N ASN A 27 -4.87 19.15 -14.60
CA ASN A 27 -3.87 19.16 -15.66
C ASN A 27 -4.43 18.87 -17.07
N SER A 28 -5.66 18.34 -17.20
CA SER A 28 -6.26 18.01 -18.50
C SER A 28 -7.42 18.92 -18.89
N ALA A 29 -8.09 19.57 -17.94
CA ALA A 29 -9.28 20.37 -18.20
C ALA A 29 -8.97 21.82 -18.65
N HIS A 30 -7.71 22.18 -18.84
CA HIS A 30 -7.31 23.55 -19.20
C HIS A 30 -7.83 24.02 -20.58
N ASP A 31 -8.18 23.09 -21.47
CA ASP A 31 -8.77 23.41 -22.79
C ASP A 31 -10.25 23.83 -22.70
N SER A 32 -10.93 23.50 -21.60
CA SER A 32 -12.33 23.91 -21.40
C SER A 32 -12.40 25.41 -21.13
N GLN A 33 -13.15 26.15 -21.94
CA GLN A 33 -13.32 27.60 -21.78
C GLN A 33 -13.83 27.98 -20.38
N THR A 34 -14.73 27.18 -19.81
CA THR A 34 -15.27 27.37 -18.45
C THR A 34 -14.17 27.20 -17.39
N TYR A 35 -13.37 26.15 -17.52
CA TYR A 35 -12.30 25.85 -16.57
C TYR A 35 -11.15 26.86 -16.70
N ARG A 36 -10.86 27.31 -17.92
CA ARG A 36 -9.86 28.34 -18.22
C ARG A 36 -10.20 29.67 -17.55
N LYS A 37 -11.47 30.09 -17.55
CA LYS A 37 -11.92 31.30 -16.82
C LYS A 37 -11.77 31.19 -15.31
N TRP A 38 -11.96 29.99 -14.76
CA TRP A 38 -11.85 29.75 -13.31
C TRP A 38 -10.39 29.65 -12.86
N LEU A 39 -9.55 28.95 -13.63
CA LEU A 39 -8.14 28.72 -13.32
C LEU A 39 -7.25 29.94 -13.60
N LEU A 40 -7.49 30.64 -14.70
CA LEU A 40 -6.63 31.72 -15.15
C LEU A 40 -7.26 33.06 -14.77
N LYS A 41 -6.69 33.70 -13.74
CA LYS A 41 -6.78 35.16 -13.62
C LYS A 41 -5.84 35.71 -14.69
N LYS A 42 -6.41 36.10 -15.84
CA LYS A 42 -5.63 36.67 -16.93
C LYS A 42 -4.89 37.91 -16.43
N SER A 43 -3.61 38.03 -16.79
CA SER A 43 -2.86 39.27 -16.61
C SER A 43 -3.51 40.41 -17.41
N PRO A 44 -3.41 41.68 -16.97
CA PRO A 44 -3.74 42.82 -17.81
C PRO A 44 -2.81 42.96 -19.02
N VAL A 45 -1.64 42.31 -18.98
CA VAL A 45 -0.69 42.27 -20.10
C VAL A 45 -1.06 41.12 -21.01
N GLU A 46 -1.52 41.39 -22.24
CA GLU A 46 -1.74 40.34 -23.24
C GLU A 46 -0.39 39.83 -23.78
N MET A 47 -0.35 38.56 -24.16
CA MET A 47 0.84 37.94 -24.74
C MET A 47 1.11 38.57 -26.11
N SER A 48 2.29 39.14 -26.30
CA SER A 48 2.69 39.74 -27.57
C SER A 48 3.03 38.68 -28.62
N ASP A 49 2.88 39.04 -29.89
CA ASP A 49 3.27 38.19 -31.02
C ASP A 49 4.76 37.83 -30.95
N GLU A 50 5.59 38.74 -30.43
CA GLU A 50 7.02 38.53 -30.24
C GLU A 50 7.30 37.43 -29.20
N LEU A 51 6.67 37.48 -28.01
CA LEU A 51 6.85 36.43 -27.00
C LEU A 51 6.28 35.08 -27.49
N SER A 52 5.17 35.11 -28.23
CA SER A 52 4.60 33.91 -28.86
C SER A 52 5.58 33.29 -29.85
N GLN A 53 6.18 34.10 -30.73
CA GLN A 53 7.17 33.65 -31.71
C GLN A 53 8.45 33.14 -31.02
N GLN A 54 8.89 33.79 -29.94
CA GLN A 54 10.02 33.31 -29.13
C GLN A 54 9.71 31.94 -28.52
N LEU A 55 8.54 31.75 -27.92
CA LEU A 55 8.11 30.46 -27.36
C LEU A 55 8.11 29.36 -28.43
N GLU A 56 7.55 29.63 -29.62
CA GLU A 56 7.54 28.69 -30.74
C GLU A 56 8.95 28.34 -31.21
N THR A 57 9.83 29.34 -31.32
CA THR A 57 11.24 29.15 -31.69
C THR A 57 11.95 28.25 -30.68
N GLN A 58 11.75 28.48 -29.37
CA GLN A 58 12.34 27.65 -28.33
C GLN A 58 11.76 26.22 -28.33
N LEU A 59 10.46 26.08 -28.56
CA LEU A 59 9.82 24.78 -28.66
C LEU A 59 10.39 23.96 -29.82
N GLN A 60 10.59 24.59 -30.97
CA GLN A 60 11.22 23.95 -32.13
C GLN A 60 12.68 23.58 -31.86
N GLY A 61 13.44 24.46 -31.20
CA GLY A 61 14.82 24.17 -30.79
C GLY A 61 14.95 22.97 -29.85
N VAL A 62 14.01 22.81 -28.89
CA VAL A 62 13.97 21.62 -28.01
C VAL A 62 13.53 20.38 -28.78
N SER A 63 12.58 20.52 -29.72
CA SER A 63 12.10 19.45 -30.60
C SER A 63 13.21 18.80 -31.40
N ASP A 64 13.98 19.62 -32.10
CA ASP A 64 14.99 19.15 -33.05
C ASP A 64 16.12 18.40 -32.32
N ARG A 65 16.43 18.79 -31.09
CA ARG A 65 17.46 18.14 -30.25
C ARG A 65 17.06 16.76 -29.72
N LYS A 66 15.75 16.46 -29.60
CA LYS A 66 15.27 15.21 -28.99
C LYS A 66 14.81 14.14 -29.99
N PHE A 67 14.94 14.37 -31.30
CA PHE A 67 14.48 13.45 -32.35
C PHE A 67 13.02 13.00 -32.19
N ARG A 68 12.18 13.83 -31.56
CA ARG A 68 10.72 13.62 -31.50
C ARG A 68 10.05 14.82 -32.17
N PRO A 69 9.36 14.63 -33.30
CA PRO A 69 8.66 15.74 -33.93
C PRO A 69 7.49 16.17 -33.04
N TYR A 70 7.56 17.38 -32.47
CA TYR A 70 6.45 17.97 -31.70
C TYR A 70 5.31 18.50 -32.60
N LYS A 71 5.31 18.19 -33.90
CA LYS A 71 4.31 18.66 -34.89
C LYS A 71 2.86 18.31 -34.54
N GLU A 72 2.62 17.39 -33.61
CA GLU A 72 1.28 17.02 -33.13
C GLU A 72 0.99 17.43 -31.67
N ALA A 73 1.97 18.02 -30.98
CA ALA A 73 1.79 18.41 -29.58
C ALA A 73 0.92 19.67 -29.51
N LYS A 74 -0.28 19.53 -28.95
CA LYS A 74 -1.12 20.69 -28.63
C LYS A 74 -0.45 21.47 -27.51
N PHE A 75 -0.32 22.77 -27.65
CA PHE A 75 0.03 23.63 -26.54
C PHE A 75 -0.74 24.93 -26.63
N SER A 76 -0.88 25.61 -25.50
CA SER A 76 -1.40 26.96 -25.43
C SER A 76 -0.55 27.76 -24.46
N ALA A 77 -0.48 29.06 -24.66
CA ALA A 77 0.23 29.96 -23.77
C ALA A 77 -0.66 31.13 -23.36
N CYS A 78 -0.39 31.67 -22.18
CA CYS A 78 -1.00 32.90 -21.68
C CYS A 78 -0.11 33.54 -20.64
N THR A 79 -0.23 34.85 -20.51
CA THR A 79 0.42 35.66 -19.49
C THR A 79 -0.39 35.67 -18.19
N VAL A 80 0.31 35.59 -17.06
CA VAL A 80 -0.28 35.60 -15.71
C VAL A 80 0.45 36.57 -14.78
N ASP A 81 -0.27 37.11 -13.80
CA ASP A 81 0.29 37.94 -12.72
C ASP A 81 0.88 37.06 -11.61
N GLU A 82 1.89 36.29 -11.99
CA GLU A 82 2.69 35.48 -11.08
C GLU A 82 4.17 35.75 -11.37
N LEU A 83 4.99 35.79 -10.32
CA LEU A 83 6.42 36.12 -10.43
C LEU A 83 7.22 35.07 -11.21
N GLU A 84 6.73 33.84 -11.26
CA GLU A 84 7.34 32.69 -11.91
C GLU A 84 6.37 32.11 -12.94
N SER A 85 6.90 31.71 -14.09
CA SER A 85 6.13 30.94 -15.07
C SER A 85 5.82 29.54 -14.52
N GLU A 86 4.64 29.02 -14.87
CA GLU A 86 4.18 27.70 -14.50
C GLU A 86 3.66 26.93 -15.72
N THR A 87 4.00 25.66 -15.81
CA THR A 87 3.48 24.76 -16.84
C THR A 87 2.40 23.87 -16.24
N LEU A 88 1.23 23.83 -16.87
CA LEU A 88 0.15 22.88 -16.56
C LEU A 88 0.07 21.80 -17.64
N GLY A 89 -0.16 20.55 -17.22
CA GLY A 89 -0.21 19.40 -18.11
C GLY A 89 1.16 18.88 -18.54
N SER A 90 1.16 18.03 -19.56
CA SER A 90 2.38 17.45 -20.13
C SER A 90 2.19 17.06 -21.57
N MET A 91 3.13 17.45 -22.43
CA MET A 91 3.16 17.03 -23.84
C MET A 91 3.23 15.50 -24.01
N VAL A 92 3.64 14.74 -22.99
CA VAL A 92 3.78 13.28 -23.04
C VAL A 92 2.53 12.55 -22.54
N TYR A 93 1.88 13.07 -21.49
CA TYR A 93 0.84 12.31 -20.77
C TYR A 93 -0.59 12.85 -20.97
N THR A 94 -0.78 14.11 -21.35
CA THR A 94 -2.12 14.70 -21.49
C THR A 94 -2.47 14.87 -22.96
N ARG A 95 -3.65 14.36 -23.34
CA ARG A 95 -4.18 14.49 -24.72
C ARG A 95 -4.44 15.95 -25.13
N THR A 96 -4.71 16.81 -24.15
CA THR A 96 -4.87 18.26 -24.31
C THR A 96 -3.54 19.00 -24.44
N GLY A 97 -2.42 18.30 -24.22
CA GLY A 97 -1.10 18.89 -24.30
C GLY A 97 -0.75 19.73 -23.08
N SER A 98 -0.13 20.88 -23.26
CA SER A 98 0.33 21.72 -22.14
C SER A 98 -0.08 23.17 -22.26
N LEU A 99 -0.40 23.77 -21.12
CA LEU A 99 -0.68 25.20 -20.99
C LEU A 99 0.50 25.87 -20.27
N PHE A 100 1.17 26.78 -20.98
CA PHE A 100 2.23 27.62 -20.43
C PHE A 100 1.63 28.88 -19.83
N LYS A 101 1.63 28.98 -18.50
CA LYS A 101 1.34 30.21 -17.77
C LYS A 101 2.64 31.00 -17.66
N LEU A 102 2.87 31.91 -18.59
CA LEU A 102 4.07 32.72 -18.66
C LEU A 102 3.95 33.92 -17.72
N SER A 103 4.99 34.20 -16.93
CA SER A 103 5.02 35.40 -16.10
C SER A 103 4.92 36.64 -16.98
N SER A 104 4.06 37.60 -16.60
CA SER A 104 3.95 38.90 -17.27
C SER A 104 5.28 39.66 -17.35
N ARG A 105 6.25 39.33 -16.49
CA ARG A 105 7.63 39.85 -16.54
C ARG A 105 8.34 39.59 -17.87
N LEU A 106 7.96 38.53 -18.59
CA LEU A 106 8.54 38.21 -19.89
C LEU A 106 8.14 39.23 -20.98
N GLU A 107 7.05 39.96 -20.78
CA GLU A 107 6.56 40.99 -21.70
C GLU A 107 7.09 42.40 -21.40
N LEU A 108 7.65 42.62 -20.21
CA LEU A 108 8.12 43.94 -19.79
C LEU A 108 9.42 44.26 -20.52
N LYS A 109 9.45 45.35 -21.28
CA LYS A 109 10.62 45.79 -22.05
C LYS A 109 11.32 46.97 -21.39
N GLN A 110 10.55 47.84 -20.74
CA GLN A 110 11.03 49.08 -20.14
C GLN A 110 10.40 49.33 -18.76
N VAL A 111 10.98 50.25 -18.00
CA VAL A 111 10.50 50.61 -16.66
C VAL A 111 9.08 51.18 -16.72
N ASP A 112 8.75 51.90 -17.78
CA ASP A 112 7.42 52.45 -18.01
C ASP A 112 6.35 51.36 -18.14
N ASP A 113 6.69 50.18 -18.67
CA ASP A 113 5.78 49.04 -18.73
C ASP A 113 5.43 48.54 -17.32
N ILE A 114 6.43 48.46 -16.43
CA ILE A 114 6.21 48.08 -15.02
C ILE A 114 5.24 49.05 -14.37
N LYS A 115 5.50 50.36 -14.50
CA LYS A 115 4.66 51.41 -13.89
C LYS A 115 3.24 51.43 -14.45
N LYS A 116 3.10 51.18 -15.76
CA LYS A 116 1.81 51.16 -16.46
C LYS A 116 0.96 49.95 -16.08
N TYR A 117 1.53 48.74 -16.11
CA TYR A 117 0.77 47.51 -15.92
C TYR A 117 0.68 47.07 -14.46
N PHE A 118 1.65 47.48 -13.63
CA PHE A 118 1.74 47.14 -12.21
C PHE A 118 1.94 48.40 -11.35
N PRO A 119 0.97 49.33 -11.35
CA PRO A 119 1.04 50.52 -10.51
C PRO A 119 1.23 50.14 -9.04
N ASN A 120 0.56 49.08 -8.59
CA ASN A 120 0.90 48.35 -7.37
C ASN A 120 1.83 47.18 -7.71
N LEU A 121 3.12 47.29 -7.45
CA LEU A 121 4.12 46.26 -7.75
C LEU A 121 3.82 44.93 -7.04
N ALA A 122 3.16 44.97 -5.88
CA ALA A 122 2.81 43.76 -5.13
C ALA A 122 1.72 42.92 -5.83
N SER A 123 0.94 43.50 -6.75
CA SER A 123 -0.09 42.77 -7.51
C SER A 123 0.50 41.77 -8.51
N MET A 124 1.81 41.85 -8.80
CA MET A 124 2.55 40.84 -9.56
C MET A 124 2.56 39.45 -8.90
N GLU A 125 2.22 39.37 -7.60
CA GLU A 125 2.03 38.11 -6.88
C GLU A 125 0.70 38.16 -6.14
N LYS A 126 -0.25 37.30 -6.50
CA LYS A 126 -1.60 37.27 -5.89
C LYS A 126 -1.62 37.25 -4.36
N LYS A 127 -0.61 36.64 -3.72
CA LYS A 127 -0.50 36.59 -2.24
C LYS A 127 -0.11 37.93 -1.62
N LEU A 128 0.47 38.82 -2.41
CA LEU A 128 0.94 40.14 -2.03
C LEU A 128 0.00 41.26 -2.49
N ASP A 129 -1.06 40.95 -3.24
CA ASP A 129 -2.07 41.92 -3.74
C ASP A 129 -2.71 42.79 -2.63
N LYS A 130 -2.65 42.33 -1.38
CA LYS A 130 -3.11 43.08 -0.20
C LYS A 130 -2.17 44.21 0.25
N PHE A 131 -0.95 44.27 -0.27
CA PHE A 131 0.02 45.33 0.03
C PHE A 131 0.02 46.33 -1.11
N GLU A 132 0.08 47.62 -0.78
CA GLU A 132 0.19 48.69 -1.77
C GLU A 132 1.65 49.13 -1.86
N ILE A 133 2.34 48.64 -2.90
CA ILE A 133 3.70 49.07 -3.23
C ILE A 133 3.62 49.87 -4.52
N ASP A 134 3.50 51.18 -4.40
CA ASP A 134 3.42 52.07 -5.55
C ASP A 134 4.74 52.07 -6.33
N SER A 135 4.69 51.55 -7.56
CA SER A 135 5.84 51.46 -8.47
C SER A 135 6.39 52.82 -8.87
N SER A 136 5.60 53.89 -8.80
CA SER A 136 6.05 55.25 -9.13
C SER A 136 7.04 55.81 -8.10
N ASN A 137 7.01 55.31 -6.86
CA ASN A 137 7.91 55.71 -5.78
C ASN A 137 9.25 54.96 -5.79
N ILE A 138 9.40 53.96 -6.66
CA ILE A 138 10.62 53.17 -6.78
C ILE A 138 11.51 53.79 -7.87
N ALA A 139 12.79 53.96 -7.58
CA ALA A 139 13.76 54.52 -8.51
C ALA A 139 13.85 53.67 -9.80
N ASP A 140 13.92 54.34 -10.96
CA ASP A 140 13.93 53.68 -12.26
C ASP A 140 15.12 52.72 -12.44
N ASP A 141 16.29 53.03 -11.88
CA ASP A 141 17.45 52.13 -11.89
C ASP A 141 17.18 50.81 -11.15
N ALA A 142 16.42 50.87 -10.04
CA ALA A 142 16.07 49.67 -9.28
C ALA A 142 15.05 48.81 -10.04
N LEU A 143 14.02 49.44 -10.63
CA LEU A 143 13.03 48.74 -11.47
C LEU A 143 13.67 48.19 -12.75
N GLY A 144 14.59 48.91 -13.36
CA GLY A 144 15.31 48.48 -14.57
C GLY A 144 16.07 47.17 -14.37
N LYS A 145 16.61 46.94 -13.17
CA LYS A 145 17.28 45.68 -12.80
C LYS A 145 16.35 44.47 -12.69
N THR A 146 15.03 44.69 -12.63
CA THR A 146 14.03 43.61 -12.56
C THR A 146 13.55 43.13 -13.94
N ILE A 147 13.84 43.93 -14.98
CA ILE A 147 13.50 43.64 -16.38
C ILE A 147 14.37 42.48 -16.87
N LEU A 148 13.73 41.53 -17.54
CA LEU A 148 14.41 40.35 -18.06
C LEU A 148 15.04 40.67 -19.42
N THR A 149 16.31 40.32 -19.57
CA THR A 149 17.02 40.32 -20.86
C THR A 149 16.46 39.22 -21.77
N GLU A 150 16.77 39.28 -23.06
CA GLU A 150 16.36 38.24 -24.02
C GLU A 150 16.91 36.85 -23.67
N ASP A 151 18.16 36.74 -23.20
CA ASP A 151 18.73 35.47 -22.75
C ASP A 151 17.99 34.92 -21.52
N ALA A 152 17.61 35.79 -20.58
CA ALA A 152 16.84 35.41 -19.40
C ALA A 152 15.41 34.96 -19.76
N LYS A 153 14.77 35.60 -20.75
CA LYS A 153 13.47 35.18 -21.28
C LYS A 153 13.58 33.80 -21.94
N ASN A 154 14.57 33.61 -22.82
CA ASN A 154 14.84 32.33 -23.47
C ASN A 154 15.08 31.21 -22.44
N PHE A 155 15.86 31.48 -21.39
CA PHE A 155 16.04 30.55 -20.28
C PHE A 155 14.72 30.18 -19.61
N ALA A 156 13.90 31.16 -19.23
CA ALA A 156 12.63 30.90 -18.56
C ALA A 156 11.66 30.08 -19.45
N LEU A 157 11.58 30.39 -20.75
CA LEU A 157 10.75 29.66 -21.70
C LEU A 157 11.23 28.21 -21.90
N THR A 158 12.51 28.00 -22.15
CA THR A 158 13.09 26.66 -22.35
C THR A 158 12.96 25.79 -21.10
N ARG A 159 13.05 26.38 -19.90
CA ARG A 159 12.79 25.68 -18.63
C ARG A 159 11.37 25.11 -18.57
N GLU A 160 10.37 25.91 -18.91
CA GLU A 160 8.96 25.48 -18.91
C GLU A 160 8.68 24.43 -19.99
N ILE A 161 9.28 24.56 -21.18
CA ILE A 161 9.20 23.53 -22.23
C ILE A 161 9.79 22.20 -21.74
N LEU A 162 10.96 22.22 -21.09
CA LEU A 162 11.58 21.01 -20.55
C LEU A 162 10.76 20.39 -19.41
N LYS A 163 10.10 21.20 -18.58
CA LYS A 163 9.14 20.72 -17.57
C LYS A 163 7.97 19.99 -18.22
N SER A 164 7.33 20.63 -19.21
CA SER A 164 6.22 20.08 -19.98
C SER A 164 6.55 18.73 -20.60
N ASP A 165 7.69 18.66 -21.29
CA ASP A 165 8.16 17.46 -21.99
C ASP A 165 8.48 16.32 -21.03
N SER A 166 8.98 16.61 -19.83
CA SER A 166 9.30 15.56 -18.87
C SER A 166 8.07 14.81 -18.35
N GLY A 167 6.92 15.50 -18.27
CA GLY A 167 5.72 15.03 -17.58
C GLY A 167 5.89 14.71 -16.09
N THR A 168 7.05 15.04 -15.51
CA THR A 168 7.42 14.64 -14.15
C THR A 168 6.54 15.32 -13.11
N GLU A 169 6.22 16.61 -13.31
CA GLU A 169 5.30 17.36 -12.42
C GLU A 169 3.85 16.91 -12.55
N THR A 170 3.45 16.31 -13.67
CA THR A 170 2.10 15.73 -13.82
C THR A 170 2.02 14.37 -13.12
N PHE A 171 2.99 13.48 -13.35
CA PHE A 171 2.90 12.08 -12.95
C PHE A 171 3.34 11.79 -11.52
N VAL A 172 4.44 12.37 -11.05
CA VAL A 172 4.99 12.03 -9.72
C VAL A 172 4.05 12.37 -8.56
N PRO A 173 3.29 13.50 -8.57
CA PRO A 173 2.32 13.78 -7.51
C PRO A 173 1.26 12.69 -7.39
N ILE A 174 0.74 12.20 -8.52
CA ILE A 174 -0.23 11.10 -8.55
C ILE A 174 0.35 9.84 -7.90
N MET A 175 1.54 9.43 -8.34
CA MET A 175 2.17 8.21 -7.82
C MET A 175 2.55 8.33 -6.34
N SER A 176 3.01 9.51 -5.92
CA SER A 176 3.36 9.75 -4.52
C SER A 176 2.14 9.78 -3.61
N ASP A 177 1.02 10.34 -4.05
CA ASP A 177 -0.24 10.29 -3.30
C ASP A 177 -0.71 8.84 -3.11
N LEU A 178 -0.78 8.08 -4.20
CA LEU A 178 -1.11 6.65 -4.15
C LEU A 178 -0.14 5.86 -3.25
N LEU A 179 1.14 6.23 -3.25
CA LEU A 179 2.16 5.61 -2.39
C LEU A 179 1.91 5.93 -0.91
N PHE A 180 1.72 7.20 -0.54
CA PHE A 180 1.57 7.59 0.86
C PHE A 180 0.23 7.17 1.46
N TYR A 181 -0.85 7.19 0.68
CA TYR A 181 -2.13 6.67 1.12
C TYR A 181 -2.21 5.13 1.02
N GLY A 182 -1.58 4.53 0.02
CA GLY A 182 -1.46 3.07 -0.06
C GLY A 182 -0.64 2.50 1.10
N GLY A 183 0.47 3.16 1.45
CA GLY A 183 1.38 2.75 2.52
C GLY A 183 0.79 2.84 3.93
N THR A 184 -0.21 3.70 4.17
CA THR A 184 -0.88 3.81 5.48
C THR A 184 -2.08 2.88 5.63
N MET A 185 -2.54 2.22 4.56
CA MET A 185 -3.64 1.24 4.63
C MET A 185 -3.35 0.05 5.56
N PRO A 186 -2.16 -0.59 5.53
CA PRO A 186 -1.83 -1.64 6.50
C PRO A 186 -1.81 -1.12 7.95
N VAL A 187 -1.34 0.11 8.15
CA VAL A 187 -1.33 0.79 9.46
C VAL A 187 -2.75 1.02 9.95
N LEU A 188 -3.64 1.47 9.06
CA LEU A 188 -5.06 1.61 9.36
C LEU A 188 -5.68 0.28 9.78
N HIS A 189 -5.41 -0.80 9.05
CA HIS A 189 -5.90 -2.13 9.37
C HIS A 189 -5.42 -2.61 10.75
N PHE A 190 -4.16 -2.32 11.09
CA PHE A 190 -3.55 -2.68 12.36
C PHE A 190 -4.05 -1.85 13.56
N LEU A 191 -4.19 -0.52 13.40
CA LEU A 191 -4.60 0.38 14.47
C LEU A 191 -6.09 0.29 14.78
N ARG A 192 -6.92 -0.07 13.81
CA ARG A 192 -8.38 -0.17 13.96
C ARG A 192 -8.84 -0.92 15.22
N PRO A 193 -8.38 -2.15 15.52
CA PRO A 193 -8.78 -2.87 16.73
C PRO A 193 -8.25 -2.26 18.04
N ILE A 194 -7.22 -1.41 17.99
CA ILE A 194 -6.54 -0.87 19.19
C ILE A 194 -7.21 0.43 19.64
N ILE A 195 -7.36 1.39 18.73
CA ILE A 195 -7.82 2.75 19.05
C ILE A 195 -9.19 3.09 18.45
N GLY A 196 -9.82 2.12 17.79
CA GLY A 196 -11.11 2.28 17.14
C GLY A 196 -11.01 2.83 15.71
N SER A 197 -12.03 2.51 14.91
CA SER A 197 -12.08 2.76 13.46
C SER A 197 -11.97 4.23 13.05
N VAL A 198 -12.63 5.13 13.78
CA VAL A 198 -12.69 6.55 13.43
C VAL A 198 -11.34 7.21 13.71
N VAL A 199 -10.77 6.94 14.89
CA VAL A 199 -9.48 7.51 15.31
C VAL A 199 -8.35 6.97 14.42
N SER A 200 -8.35 5.66 14.12
CA SER A 200 -7.34 5.08 13.23
C SER A 200 -7.43 5.66 11.81
N LEU A 201 -8.64 5.87 11.28
CA LEU A 201 -8.84 6.50 9.98
C LEU A 201 -8.31 7.95 9.98
N ALA A 202 -8.69 8.76 10.97
CA ALA A 202 -8.26 10.15 11.08
C ALA A 202 -6.73 10.27 11.18
N LEU A 203 -6.09 9.42 11.98
CA LEU A 203 -4.63 9.39 12.11
C LEU A 203 -3.93 9.00 10.80
N CYS A 204 -4.41 7.96 10.11
CA CYS A 204 -3.82 7.52 8.84
C CYS A 204 -3.98 8.58 7.75
N LEU A 205 -5.16 9.19 7.61
CA LEU A 205 -5.40 10.28 6.65
C LEU A 205 -4.54 11.51 6.98
N GLY A 206 -4.47 11.90 8.25
CA GLY A 206 -3.66 13.03 8.69
C GLY A 206 -2.16 12.79 8.43
N LEU A 207 -1.66 11.60 8.76
CA LEU A 207 -0.28 11.21 8.50
C LEU A 207 0.04 11.19 7.00
N SER A 208 -0.81 10.55 6.18
CA SER A 208 -0.65 10.53 4.72
C SER A 208 -0.65 11.94 4.14
N THR A 209 -1.55 12.81 4.60
CA THR A 209 -1.61 14.22 4.16
C THR A 209 -0.33 14.97 4.51
N ILE A 210 0.15 14.86 5.75
CA ILE A 210 1.38 15.53 6.20
C ILE A 210 2.59 15.03 5.38
N MET A 211 2.71 13.71 5.19
CA MET A 211 3.77 13.12 4.38
C MET A 211 3.70 13.57 2.93
N PHE A 212 2.52 13.51 2.30
CA PHE A 212 2.30 13.92 0.92
C PHE A 212 2.59 15.40 0.73
N VAL A 213 2.07 16.30 1.57
CA VAL A 213 2.34 17.74 1.47
C VAL A 213 3.82 18.05 1.68
N GLY A 214 4.47 17.38 2.64
CA GLY A 214 5.91 17.52 2.87
C GLY A 214 6.73 17.06 1.66
N PHE A 215 6.40 15.89 1.11
CA PHE A 215 7.02 15.36 -0.10
C PHE A 215 6.78 16.27 -1.30
N PHE A 216 5.53 16.64 -1.59
CA PHE A 216 5.15 17.42 -2.76
C PHE A 216 5.85 18.79 -2.78
N LYS A 217 5.94 19.46 -1.62
CA LYS A 217 6.72 20.69 -1.47
C LYS A 217 8.20 20.47 -1.76
N SER A 218 8.79 19.39 -1.24
CA SER A 218 10.19 19.05 -1.51
C SER A 218 10.43 18.68 -2.97
N PHE A 219 9.48 17.96 -3.58
CA PHE A 219 9.52 17.49 -4.94
C PHE A 219 9.46 18.66 -5.93
N ARG A 220 8.49 19.59 -5.80
CA ARG A 220 8.43 20.78 -6.67
C ARG A 220 9.73 21.58 -6.63
N ARG A 221 10.32 21.75 -5.45
CA ARG A 221 11.62 22.44 -5.30
C ARG A 221 12.75 21.72 -6.04
N SER A 222 12.83 20.41 -5.89
CA SER A 222 13.83 19.61 -6.59
C SER A 222 13.63 19.64 -8.11
N CYS A 223 12.38 19.62 -8.58
CA CYS A 223 12.05 19.75 -9.99
C CYS A 223 12.53 21.09 -10.55
N VAL A 224 12.21 22.22 -9.90
CA VAL A 224 12.69 23.53 -10.34
C VAL A 224 14.21 23.54 -10.50
N LEU A 225 14.96 23.10 -9.47
CA LEU A 225 16.43 23.05 -9.54
C LEU A 225 16.96 22.09 -10.62
N ASP A 226 16.29 20.95 -10.84
CA ASP A 226 16.68 19.99 -11.86
C ASP A 226 16.44 20.55 -13.28
N PHE A 227 15.33 21.25 -13.49
CA PHE A 227 15.03 21.91 -14.77
C PHE A 227 15.88 23.14 -15.00
N ASP A 228 16.20 23.93 -13.97
CA ASP A 228 17.17 25.04 -14.08
C ASP A 228 18.53 24.48 -14.53
N LYS A 229 19.01 23.40 -13.93
CA LYS A 229 20.27 22.73 -14.32
C LYS A 229 20.24 22.18 -15.74
N LYS A 230 19.13 21.54 -16.12
CA LYS A 230 18.97 20.99 -17.48
C LYS A 230 18.95 22.11 -18.51
N THR A 231 18.27 23.22 -18.22
CA THR A 231 18.20 24.39 -19.10
C THR A 231 19.56 25.07 -19.20
N PHE A 232 20.24 25.27 -18.07
CA PHE A 232 21.62 25.75 -18.00
C PHE A 232 22.58 24.90 -18.84
N SER A 233 22.40 23.57 -18.86
CA SER A 233 23.29 22.66 -19.59
C SER A 233 23.06 22.60 -21.10
N VAL A 234 22.14 23.43 -21.62
CA VAL A 234 21.83 23.46 -23.06
C VAL A 234 22.96 24.09 -23.87
N ASP A 235 23.38 25.30 -23.51
CA ASP A 235 24.53 26.03 -24.06
C ASP A 235 24.91 27.21 -23.14
N ASP A 236 26.03 27.89 -23.44
CA ASP A 236 26.56 28.98 -22.63
C ASP A 236 25.64 30.22 -22.59
N THR A 237 24.76 30.42 -23.58
CA THR A 237 23.81 31.54 -23.58
C THR A 237 22.72 31.32 -22.53
N TYR A 238 22.26 30.08 -22.35
CA TYR A 238 21.32 29.73 -21.27
C TYR A 238 21.94 29.84 -19.88
N ALA A 239 23.25 29.62 -19.76
CA ALA A 239 23.95 29.83 -18.51
C ALA A 239 23.94 31.31 -18.10
N ALA A 240 24.26 32.22 -19.03
CA ALA A 240 24.17 33.66 -18.81
C ALA A 240 22.73 34.12 -18.56
N GLY A 241 21.77 33.60 -19.33
CA GLY A 241 20.33 33.86 -19.14
C GLY A 241 19.82 33.42 -17.76
N CYS A 242 20.28 32.27 -17.25
CA CYS A 242 19.95 31.79 -15.90
C CYS A 242 20.44 32.76 -14.82
N GLU A 243 21.70 33.20 -14.90
CA GLU A 243 22.27 34.15 -13.96
C GLU A 243 21.51 35.47 -13.95
N GLN A 244 21.19 36.00 -15.14
CA GLN A 244 20.43 37.23 -15.30
C GLN A 244 19.00 37.09 -14.77
N TYR A 245 18.31 35.98 -15.07
CA TYR A 245 16.98 35.68 -14.56
C TYR A 245 16.93 35.64 -13.03
N LEU A 246 17.90 34.96 -12.41
CA LEU A 246 18.00 34.84 -10.96
C LEU A 246 18.35 36.19 -10.31
N SER A 247 19.28 36.95 -10.90
CA SER A 247 19.66 38.29 -10.44
C SER A 247 18.47 39.24 -10.45
N ALA A 248 17.73 39.32 -11.57
CA ALA A 248 16.55 40.16 -11.69
C ALA A 248 15.44 39.77 -10.70
N SER A 249 15.26 38.47 -10.45
CA SER A 249 14.29 37.96 -9.48
C SER A 249 14.70 38.26 -8.02
N ILE A 250 16.00 38.22 -7.72
CA ILE A 250 16.54 38.64 -6.41
C ILE A 250 16.32 40.14 -6.20
N GLU A 251 16.60 40.97 -7.19
CA GLU A 251 16.40 42.43 -7.10
C GLU A 251 14.92 42.78 -6.91
N LEU A 252 14.01 42.16 -7.66
CA LEU A 252 12.57 42.33 -7.45
C LEU A 252 12.17 41.92 -6.02
N GLY A 253 12.70 40.81 -5.53
CA GLY A 253 12.48 40.37 -4.16
C GLY A 253 13.00 41.36 -3.10
N LYS A 254 14.15 42.00 -3.34
CA LYS A 254 14.70 43.05 -2.47
C LYS A 254 13.79 44.29 -2.44
N ILE A 255 13.28 44.70 -3.60
CA ILE A 255 12.36 45.84 -3.72
C ILE A 255 11.05 45.56 -2.97
N LEU A 256 10.45 44.39 -3.19
CA LEU A 256 9.24 43.99 -2.47
C LEU A 256 9.49 43.90 -0.95
N TYR A 257 10.67 43.45 -0.54
CA TYR A 257 11.06 43.38 0.86
C TYR A 257 11.24 44.76 1.49
N SER A 258 11.94 45.69 0.83
CA SER A 258 12.23 47.01 1.37
C SER A 258 10.98 47.87 1.55
N HIS A 259 9.97 47.68 0.70
CA HIS A 259 8.72 48.45 0.74
C HIS A 259 7.59 47.73 1.49
N GLY A 260 7.62 46.39 1.56
CA GLY A 260 6.56 45.57 2.17
C GLY A 260 6.74 45.19 3.63
N GLY A 261 7.92 45.41 4.20
CA GLY A 261 8.22 45.10 5.59
C GLY A 261 8.23 43.60 5.94
N GLU A 262 8.15 43.29 7.24
CA GLU A 262 8.32 41.92 7.78
C GLU A 262 7.15 40.99 7.41
N GLU A 263 5.96 41.50 7.08
CA GLU A 263 4.85 40.65 6.61
C GLU A 263 5.08 40.10 5.20
N ILE A 264 5.51 40.96 4.26
CA ILE A 264 5.95 40.50 2.93
C ILE A 264 7.13 39.57 3.09
N ARG A 265 8.04 39.84 4.03
CA ARG A 265 9.11 38.91 4.35
C ARG A 265 8.55 37.55 4.76
N GLN A 266 7.60 37.44 5.68
CA GLN A 266 7.07 36.13 6.08
C GLN A 266 6.35 35.40 4.94
N LEU A 267 5.61 36.13 4.10
CA LEU A 267 4.89 35.57 2.94
C LEU A 267 5.85 35.13 1.83
N MET A 268 6.81 35.97 1.48
CA MET A 268 7.89 35.62 0.56
C MET A 268 8.75 34.51 1.15
N PHE A 269 9.12 34.54 2.44
CA PHE A 269 9.81 33.42 3.09
C PHE A 269 8.95 32.16 3.14
N SER A 270 7.62 32.22 3.11
CA SER A 270 6.79 31.03 3.00
C SER A 270 6.83 30.45 1.57
N SER A 271 6.86 31.32 0.55
CA SER A 271 7.07 30.98 -0.86
C SER A 271 8.52 30.54 -1.18
N PHE A 272 9.50 31.12 -0.48
CA PHE A 272 10.95 30.89 -0.57
C PHE A 272 11.49 30.08 0.64
N SER A 273 10.63 29.35 1.38
CA SER A 273 10.93 28.65 2.67
C SER A 273 11.92 27.48 2.57
N SER A 274 12.56 27.33 1.41
CA SER A 274 13.59 26.34 1.15
C SER A 274 14.81 26.57 2.05
N ALA A 275 15.34 27.78 2.20
CA ALA A 275 16.69 27.97 2.76
C ALA A 275 16.90 27.51 4.23
N ARG A 276 15.96 27.78 5.14
CA ARG A 276 16.15 27.53 6.58
C ARG A 276 15.82 26.08 7.01
N PHE A 277 14.84 25.46 6.36
CA PHE A 277 14.62 24.01 6.49
C PHE A 277 15.71 23.23 5.76
N LEU A 278 16.17 23.71 4.59
CA LEU A 278 17.32 23.14 3.89
C LEU A 278 18.59 23.22 4.73
N SER A 279 18.88 24.28 5.49
CA SER A 279 20.14 24.28 6.27
C SER A 279 20.14 23.19 7.34
N LYS A 280 19.04 23.00 8.07
CA LYS A 280 18.91 21.91 9.06
C LYS A 280 18.78 20.53 8.39
N TYR A 281 17.90 20.37 7.41
CA TYR A 281 17.71 19.12 6.67
C TYR A 281 18.95 18.71 5.89
N LYS A 282 19.65 19.63 5.22
CA LYS A 282 20.92 19.37 4.53
C LYS A 282 21.99 18.98 5.53
N LEU A 283 22.06 19.62 6.71
CA LEU A 283 23.00 19.20 7.76
C LEU A 283 22.71 17.77 8.28
N TYR A 284 21.45 17.45 8.59
CA TYR A 284 21.06 16.12 9.07
C TYR A 284 21.15 15.05 7.96
N SER A 285 20.68 15.38 6.76
CA SER A 285 20.75 14.52 5.58
C SER A 285 22.19 14.31 5.15
N GLU A 286 23.08 15.30 5.18
CA GLU A 286 24.49 15.11 4.87
C GLU A 286 25.16 14.22 5.90
N LYS A 287 24.89 14.42 7.20
CA LYS A 287 25.39 13.51 8.24
C LYS A 287 24.90 12.08 8.05
N ALA A 288 23.61 11.90 7.79
CA ALA A 288 23.01 10.58 7.56
C ALA A 288 23.51 9.92 6.25
N ASN A 289 23.66 10.71 5.18
CA ASN A 289 24.18 10.24 3.89
C ASN A 289 25.66 9.87 4.01
N LYS A 290 26.49 10.71 4.66
CA LYS A 290 27.89 10.40 4.96
C LYS A 290 28.01 9.13 5.78
N TRP A 291 27.16 8.96 6.79
CA TRP A 291 27.15 7.74 7.60
C TRP A 291 26.71 6.51 6.78
N LEU A 292 25.63 6.57 5.99
CA LEU A 292 25.21 5.44 5.16
C LEU A 292 26.20 5.08 4.05
N ALA A 293 26.95 6.07 3.55
CA ALA A 293 28.04 5.86 2.61
C ALA A 293 29.28 5.25 3.28
N SER A 294 29.48 5.51 4.58
CA SER A 294 30.60 4.94 5.35
C SER A 294 30.51 3.42 5.46
N ILE A 295 31.65 2.77 5.75
CA ILE A 295 31.74 1.32 5.97
C ILE A 295 30.74 0.85 7.05
N PRO A 296 30.61 1.50 8.23
CA PRO A 296 29.57 1.17 9.20
C PRO A 296 28.13 1.21 8.65
N GLY A 297 27.79 2.23 7.86
CA GLY A 297 26.44 2.36 7.28
C GLY A 297 26.16 1.36 6.16
N GLN A 298 27.18 0.97 5.40
CA GLN A 298 27.08 -0.15 4.45
C GLN A 298 26.86 -1.48 5.18
N LYS A 299 27.63 -1.74 6.24
CA LYS A 299 27.45 -2.92 7.10
C LYS A 299 26.07 -2.95 7.75
N PHE A 300 25.56 -1.80 8.20
CA PHE A 300 24.21 -1.68 8.74
C PHE A 300 23.14 -2.05 7.70
N ARG A 301 23.23 -1.51 6.47
CA ARG A 301 22.28 -1.85 5.39
C ARG A 301 22.29 -3.33 5.07
N MET A 302 23.47 -3.91 4.89
CA MET A 302 23.61 -5.36 4.67
C MET A 302 23.05 -6.15 5.85
N GLY A 303 23.36 -5.75 7.09
CA GLY A 303 22.84 -6.37 8.30
C GLY A 303 21.31 -6.30 8.38
N LEU A 304 20.71 -5.17 8.06
CA LEU A 304 19.25 -4.99 8.03
C LEU A 304 18.60 -5.91 6.99
N PHE A 305 19.18 -5.99 5.79
CA PHE A 305 18.68 -6.88 4.74
C PHE A 305 18.81 -8.36 5.10
N THR A 306 19.99 -8.77 5.58
CA THR A 306 20.22 -10.13 6.05
C THR A 306 19.27 -10.48 7.20
N ALA A 307 19.10 -9.58 8.17
CA ALA A 307 18.16 -9.76 9.28
C ALA A 307 16.72 -9.93 8.77
N THR A 308 16.29 -9.10 7.83
CA THR A 308 14.93 -9.16 7.27
C THR A 308 14.65 -10.48 6.53
N VAL A 309 15.64 -11.00 5.81
CA VAL A 309 15.52 -12.26 5.08
C VAL A 309 15.61 -13.47 6.02
N VAL A 310 16.47 -13.43 7.04
CA VAL A 310 16.84 -14.61 7.83
C VAL A 310 16.03 -14.78 9.12
N ILE A 311 15.72 -13.69 9.84
CA ILE A 311 15.16 -13.79 11.20
C ILE A 311 13.81 -14.52 11.21
N TYR A 312 12.90 -14.15 10.32
CA TYR A 312 11.57 -14.75 10.32
C TYR A 312 11.58 -16.23 9.88
N PRO A 313 12.22 -16.66 8.77
CA PRO A 313 12.27 -18.07 8.40
C PRO A 313 12.94 -18.92 9.47
N VAL A 314 14.06 -18.45 10.04
CA VAL A 314 14.73 -19.16 11.14
C VAL A 314 13.81 -19.26 12.36
N GLY A 315 13.16 -18.16 12.76
CA GLY A 315 12.18 -18.17 13.85
C GLY A 315 11.03 -19.15 13.59
N VAL A 316 10.42 -19.11 12.41
CA VAL A 316 9.32 -20.01 12.02
C VAL A 316 9.76 -21.47 12.04
N LEU A 317 10.94 -21.80 11.50
CA LEU A 317 11.48 -23.16 11.49
C LEU A 317 11.81 -23.63 12.92
N ILE A 318 12.35 -22.76 13.78
CA ILE A 318 12.62 -23.08 15.19
C ILE A 318 11.31 -23.34 15.94
N PHE A 319 10.32 -22.45 15.82
CA PHE A 319 9.05 -22.54 16.56
C PHE A 319 8.11 -23.62 16.03
N ASN A 320 8.16 -23.97 14.75
CA ASN A 320 7.39 -25.09 14.19
C ASN A 320 8.18 -26.41 14.21
N GLY A 321 9.47 -26.37 14.54
CA GLY A 321 10.34 -27.53 14.62
C GLY A 321 10.76 -27.85 16.06
N PRO A 322 12.02 -27.57 16.46
CA PRO A 322 12.57 -28.00 17.75
C PRO A 322 11.80 -27.43 18.95
N MET A 323 11.24 -26.23 18.84
CA MET A 323 10.47 -25.59 19.90
C MET A 323 8.97 -25.80 19.77
N GLN A 324 8.50 -26.67 18.88
CA GLN A 324 7.06 -26.88 18.64
C GLN A 324 6.31 -27.26 19.92
N ASN A 325 6.92 -28.03 20.83
CA ASN A 325 6.31 -28.40 22.11
C ASN A 325 6.00 -27.19 23.00
N VAL A 326 6.95 -26.26 23.08
CA VAL A 326 6.83 -25.02 23.87
C VAL A 326 5.89 -24.06 23.17
N ALA A 327 6.09 -23.84 21.87
CA ALA A 327 5.28 -22.93 21.06
C ALA A 327 3.80 -23.34 21.03
N PHE A 328 3.52 -24.64 20.92
CA PHE A 328 2.16 -25.17 20.89
C PHE A 328 1.44 -24.95 22.21
N ARG A 329 2.09 -25.26 23.35
CA ARG A 329 1.53 -25.02 24.70
C ARG A 329 1.37 -23.53 25.02
N TYR A 330 2.21 -22.67 24.46
CA TYR A 330 2.07 -21.23 24.62
C TYR A 330 0.88 -20.68 23.81
N ARG A 331 0.62 -21.24 22.63
CA ARG A 331 -0.47 -20.78 21.73
C ARG A 331 -1.85 -21.33 22.11
N TYR A 332 -1.90 -22.53 22.66
CA TYR A 332 -3.15 -23.25 22.94
C TYR A 332 -3.19 -23.75 24.38
N SER A 333 -4.37 -23.72 24.98
CA SER A 333 -4.64 -24.46 26.21
C SER A 333 -4.72 -25.95 25.85
N VAL A 334 -3.74 -26.74 26.29
CA VAL A 334 -3.62 -28.15 25.93
C VAL A 334 -4.03 -29.02 27.13
N GLU A 335 -5.05 -29.84 26.94
CA GLU A 335 -5.40 -30.96 27.82
C GLU A 335 -4.93 -32.27 27.18
N GLU A 336 -4.69 -33.30 27.99
CA GLU A 336 -4.40 -34.63 27.47
C GLU A 336 -5.64 -35.26 26.81
N LEU A 337 -5.43 -36.02 25.73
CA LEU A 337 -6.52 -36.71 25.02
C LEU A 337 -7.13 -37.80 25.92
N SER A 338 -8.46 -37.91 25.88
CA SER A 338 -9.15 -39.04 26.53
C SER A 338 -8.72 -40.37 25.90
N PRO A 339 -8.78 -41.50 26.63
CA PRO A 339 -8.41 -42.81 26.07
C PRO A 339 -9.15 -43.15 24.77
N TYR A 340 -10.43 -42.78 24.68
CA TYR A 340 -11.25 -42.94 23.48
C TYR A 340 -10.74 -42.09 22.30
N LEU A 341 -10.48 -40.80 22.52
CA LEU A 341 -9.95 -39.95 21.44
C LEU A 341 -8.57 -40.40 20.98
N LYS A 342 -7.74 -40.88 21.91
CA LYS A 342 -6.44 -41.45 21.59
C LYS A 342 -6.58 -42.68 20.70
N SER A 343 -7.49 -43.60 21.00
CA SER A 343 -7.69 -44.79 20.17
C SER A 343 -8.18 -44.46 18.76
N VAL A 344 -9.13 -43.52 18.62
CA VAL A 344 -9.61 -43.06 17.31
C VAL A 344 -8.48 -42.37 16.53
N THR A 345 -7.69 -41.53 17.20
CA THR A 345 -6.55 -40.83 16.58
C THR A 345 -5.49 -41.81 16.09
N ASP A 346 -5.12 -42.80 16.91
CA ASP A 346 -4.14 -43.82 16.56
C ASP A 346 -4.61 -44.70 15.39
N GLU A 347 -5.92 -44.99 15.31
CA GLU A 347 -6.51 -45.70 14.17
C GLU A 347 -6.43 -44.89 12.88
N GLN A 348 -6.86 -43.62 12.89
CA GLN A 348 -6.80 -42.78 11.69
C GLN A 348 -5.36 -42.53 11.25
N TYR A 349 -4.44 -42.35 12.19
CA TYR A 349 -3.02 -42.22 11.88
C TYR A 349 -2.46 -43.48 11.21
N ARG A 350 -2.83 -44.67 11.69
CA ARG A 350 -2.46 -45.94 11.05
C ARG A 350 -3.02 -46.08 9.64
N LYS A 351 -4.29 -45.73 9.42
CA LYS A 351 -4.92 -45.73 8.08
C LYS A 351 -4.20 -44.77 7.12
N TRP A 352 -3.86 -43.58 7.62
CA TRP A 352 -3.13 -42.57 6.85
C TRP A 352 -1.72 -43.04 6.47
N LEU A 353 -0.98 -43.71 7.38
CA LEU A 353 0.31 -44.32 7.07
C LEU A 353 0.20 -45.42 6.01
N ALA A 354 -0.78 -46.33 6.17
CA ALA A 354 -0.97 -47.47 5.28
C ALA A 354 -1.31 -47.07 3.84
N LYS A 355 -2.16 -46.05 3.65
CA LYS A 355 -2.58 -45.58 2.33
C LYS A 355 -1.43 -45.00 1.50
N GLU A 356 -0.40 -44.47 2.15
CA GLU A 356 0.72 -43.79 1.50
C GLU A 356 1.97 -44.70 1.40
N ASP A 357 1.83 -46.00 1.67
CA ASP A 357 2.94 -46.97 1.81
C ASP A 357 4.06 -46.46 2.75
N ARG A 358 3.69 -45.68 3.78
CA ARG A 358 4.64 -45.11 4.73
C ARG A 358 4.91 -46.14 5.82
N LYS A 359 6.12 -46.69 5.88
CA LYS A 359 6.52 -47.55 7.01
C LYS A 359 6.49 -46.75 8.31
N ALA A 360 5.84 -47.30 9.34
CA ALA A 360 5.84 -46.73 10.68
C ALA A 360 7.28 -46.54 11.25
N GLU A 361 8.26 -47.27 10.70
CA GLU A 361 9.69 -47.23 11.04
C GLU A 361 10.60 -46.52 10.01
N GLU A 362 10.09 -45.98 8.89
CA GLU A 362 10.89 -45.06 8.03
C GLU A 362 11.10 -43.69 8.68
N SER A 363 10.68 -43.56 9.93
CA SER A 363 11.21 -42.69 10.96
C SER A 363 12.60 -43.10 11.49
N GLN A 364 13.33 -44.07 10.91
CA GLN A 364 14.71 -44.39 11.36
C GLN A 364 15.84 -44.39 10.32
N SER A 365 15.63 -44.62 9.02
CA SER A 365 16.78 -44.79 8.10
C SER A 365 16.46 -44.40 6.65
N SER A 366 16.60 -43.12 6.31
CA SER A 366 17.23 -42.64 5.05
C SER A 366 17.09 -41.11 4.92
N SER A 367 18.22 -40.43 4.75
CA SER A 367 18.40 -38.98 4.62
C SER A 367 18.05 -38.15 5.87
N ALA A 368 19.08 -37.56 6.48
CA ALA A 368 19.00 -36.69 7.67
C ALA A 368 18.16 -35.40 7.49
N VAL A 369 17.58 -35.16 6.32
CA VAL A 369 16.76 -33.99 5.99
C VAL A 369 15.25 -34.27 6.14
N ARG A 370 14.78 -35.53 6.08
CA ARG A 370 13.35 -35.89 6.22
C ARG A 370 12.87 -36.07 7.65
N LYS A 371 13.77 -36.39 8.58
CA LYS A 371 13.48 -36.52 10.02
C LYS A 371 13.77 -35.22 10.72
N ILE A 372 12.83 -34.30 10.92
CA ILE A 372 13.14 -33.31 11.97
C ILE A 372 12.02 -33.08 12.99
N TYR A 373 10.74 -32.86 12.63
CA TYR A 373 9.72 -32.62 13.67
C TYR A 373 8.33 -33.12 13.23
N GLY A 374 7.64 -33.87 14.08
CA GLY A 374 6.27 -34.35 13.81
C GLY A 374 5.24 -33.22 13.79
N ALA A 375 3.97 -33.56 13.58
CA ALA A 375 2.87 -32.60 13.68
C ALA A 375 2.22 -32.64 15.06
N ARG A 376 1.94 -31.47 15.65
CA ARG A 376 1.03 -31.32 16.78
C ARG A 376 -0.30 -30.77 16.29
N ILE A 377 -1.32 -31.63 16.30
CA ILE A 377 -2.68 -31.29 15.90
C ILE A 377 -3.50 -31.03 17.17
N GLY A 378 -4.14 -29.86 17.24
CA GLY A 378 -5.06 -29.52 18.32
C GLY A 378 -6.49 -29.82 17.91
N LEU A 379 -7.13 -30.76 18.61
CA LEU A 379 -8.56 -31.01 18.42
C LEU A 379 -9.39 -29.96 19.18
N PRO A 380 -10.55 -29.56 18.66
CA PRO A 380 -11.43 -28.64 19.38
C PRO A 380 -11.96 -29.29 20.66
N PHE A 381 -12.19 -28.50 21.72
CA PHE A 381 -12.59 -29.00 23.03
C PHE A 381 -13.81 -29.95 22.97
N TYR A 382 -14.75 -29.69 22.05
CA TYR A 382 -15.97 -30.47 21.92
C TYR A 382 -15.75 -31.88 21.33
N ALA A 383 -14.58 -32.17 20.75
CA ALA A 383 -14.27 -33.51 20.27
C ALA A 383 -14.27 -34.56 21.39
N ARG A 384 -14.12 -34.15 22.66
CA ARG A 384 -14.07 -35.05 23.82
C ARG A 384 -15.40 -35.69 24.18
N PHE A 385 -16.51 -35.06 23.82
CA PHE A 385 -17.81 -35.41 24.40
C PHE A 385 -18.34 -36.70 23.78
N THR A 386 -18.71 -37.63 24.65
CA THR A 386 -19.30 -38.92 24.25
C THR A 386 -20.81 -38.95 24.43
N ASN A 387 -21.33 -38.17 25.39
CA ASN A 387 -22.75 -38.04 25.66
C ASN A 387 -23.13 -36.57 25.92
N GLU A 388 -24.42 -36.25 25.75
CA GLU A 388 -24.94 -34.88 25.85
C GLU A 388 -24.86 -34.31 27.28
N GLU A 389 -25.00 -35.15 28.31
CA GLU A 389 -24.96 -34.70 29.70
C GLU A 389 -23.54 -34.29 30.12
N GLU A 390 -22.51 -35.05 29.72
CA GLU A 390 -21.10 -34.68 29.89
C GLU A 390 -20.81 -33.33 29.22
N ALA A 391 -21.29 -33.14 27.98
CA ALA A 391 -21.12 -31.89 27.26
C ALA A 391 -21.81 -30.72 28.00
N ARG A 392 -23.01 -30.95 28.52
CA ARG A 392 -23.79 -29.96 29.27
C ARG A 392 -23.12 -29.55 30.57
N GLU A 393 -22.68 -30.52 31.38
CA GLU A 393 -21.94 -30.25 32.62
C GLU A 393 -20.65 -29.47 32.35
N TYR A 394 -19.90 -29.87 31.31
CA TYR A 394 -18.68 -29.17 30.92
C TYR A 394 -18.95 -27.72 30.50
N CYS A 395 -20.00 -27.49 29.70
CA CYS A 395 -20.36 -26.15 29.24
C CYS A 395 -20.73 -25.24 30.42
N LYS A 396 -21.51 -25.73 31.38
CA LYS A 396 -21.87 -24.98 32.59
C LYS A 396 -20.64 -24.62 33.43
N LYS A 397 -19.74 -25.58 33.62
CA LYS A 397 -18.58 -25.41 34.52
C LYS A 397 -17.46 -24.57 33.92
N ASN A 398 -17.20 -24.71 32.62
CA ASN A 398 -15.96 -24.20 32.00
C ASN A 398 -16.18 -23.12 30.94
N LEU A 399 -17.41 -22.95 30.43
CA LEU A 399 -17.69 -22.05 29.31
C LEU A 399 -18.54 -20.83 29.70
N GLU A 400 -18.61 -20.46 30.97
CA GLU A 400 -19.31 -19.26 31.43
C GLU A 400 -18.32 -18.19 31.94
N PRO A 401 -18.26 -16.98 31.33
CA PRO A 401 -18.93 -16.58 30.09
C PRO A 401 -18.32 -17.23 28.84
N PHE A 402 -19.16 -17.51 27.83
CA PHE A 402 -18.72 -18.20 26.61
C PHE A 402 -17.97 -17.23 25.72
N LYS A 403 -16.66 -17.46 25.55
CA LYS A 403 -15.80 -16.64 24.69
C LYS A 403 -15.68 -17.29 23.31
N PHE A 404 -16.18 -16.60 22.28
CA PHE A 404 -16.14 -17.07 20.90
C PHE A 404 -15.77 -15.93 19.94
N LEU A 405 -14.74 -16.13 19.10
CA LEU A 405 -14.22 -15.13 18.14
C LEU A 405 -14.01 -13.73 18.74
N GLY A 406 -13.50 -13.65 19.97
CA GLY A 406 -13.24 -12.39 20.68
C GLY A 406 -14.50 -11.69 21.23
N LYS A 407 -15.66 -12.35 21.19
CA LYS A 407 -16.91 -11.90 21.83
C LYS A 407 -17.26 -12.78 23.02
N THR A 408 -17.98 -12.21 23.98
CA THR A 408 -18.51 -12.91 25.15
C THR A 408 -20.03 -13.07 25.00
N ALA A 409 -20.54 -14.25 25.32
CA ALA A 409 -21.97 -14.53 25.42
C ALA A 409 -22.28 -15.21 26.75
N HIS A 410 -23.38 -14.80 27.37
CA HIS A 410 -23.97 -15.52 28.50
C HIS A 410 -25.04 -16.44 27.94
N ILE A 411 -24.76 -17.74 27.96
CA ILE A 411 -25.64 -18.76 27.41
C ILE A 411 -26.22 -19.52 28.59
N ASP A 412 -27.54 -19.45 28.74
CA ASP A 412 -28.23 -20.41 29.59
C ASP A 412 -28.19 -21.78 28.90
N TRP A 413 -27.30 -22.65 29.38
CA TRP A 413 -27.08 -23.98 28.82
C TRP A 413 -28.28 -24.91 28.97
N ASP A 414 -29.21 -24.63 29.89
CA ASP A 414 -30.42 -25.43 30.10
C ASP A 414 -31.59 -25.00 29.20
N SER A 415 -31.50 -23.78 28.64
CA SER A 415 -32.48 -23.24 27.71
C SER A 415 -32.57 -24.06 26.41
N PRO A 416 -33.69 -24.00 25.66
CA PRO A 416 -33.81 -24.68 24.37
C PRO A 416 -32.72 -24.29 23.35
N PRO A 417 -32.31 -23.02 23.21
CA PRO A 417 -31.15 -22.65 22.39
C PRO A 417 -29.81 -23.21 22.90
N GLY A 418 -29.61 -23.24 24.22
CA GLY A 418 -28.43 -23.82 24.87
C GLY A 418 -28.28 -25.31 24.59
N ARG A 419 -29.35 -26.09 24.78
CA ARG A 419 -29.38 -27.53 24.44
C ARG A 419 -29.15 -27.79 22.95
N LYS A 420 -29.79 -26.98 22.07
CA LYS A 420 -29.55 -27.05 20.62
C LYS A 420 -28.10 -26.73 20.25
N LEU A 421 -27.41 -25.88 21.03
CA LEU A 421 -26.00 -25.59 20.82
C LEU A 421 -25.13 -26.76 21.29
N ILE A 422 -25.42 -27.33 22.47
CA ILE A 422 -24.73 -28.52 23.02
C ILE A 422 -24.82 -29.70 22.04
N SER A 423 -25.99 -29.93 21.43
CA SER A 423 -26.15 -31.00 20.45
C SER A 423 -25.26 -30.85 19.20
N THR A 424 -24.74 -29.65 18.92
CA THR A 424 -23.75 -29.41 17.83
C THR A 424 -22.31 -29.68 18.24
N PHE A 425 -22.04 -29.80 19.55
CA PHE A 425 -20.73 -30.16 20.09
C PHE A 425 -20.51 -31.68 20.07
N MET A 426 -21.58 -32.46 20.16
CA MET A 426 -21.53 -33.91 20.00
C MET A 426 -21.12 -34.28 18.57
N LEU A 427 -20.09 -35.09 18.38
CA LEU A 427 -19.71 -35.64 17.07
C LEU A 427 -19.80 -37.17 17.12
N SER A 428 -20.29 -37.80 16.05
CA SER A 428 -20.18 -39.26 15.91
C SER A 428 -18.72 -39.71 15.75
N SER A 429 -18.49 -41.01 15.91
CA SER A 429 -17.20 -41.64 15.59
C SER A 429 -16.76 -41.38 14.15
N ASN A 430 -17.71 -41.34 13.21
CA ASN A 430 -17.48 -41.07 11.79
C ASN A 430 -17.03 -39.62 11.58
N ALA A 431 -17.70 -38.66 12.22
CA ALA A 431 -17.34 -37.25 12.15
C ALA A 431 -15.99 -36.95 12.82
N LEU A 432 -15.68 -37.62 13.94
CA LEU A 432 -14.37 -37.54 14.59
C LEU A 432 -13.26 -38.12 13.71
N SER A 433 -13.50 -39.29 13.11
CA SER A 433 -12.56 -39.92 12.18
C SER A 433 -12.25 -39.01 11.00
N PHE A 434 -13.28 -38.44 10.36
CA PHE A 434 -13.10 -37.45 9.31
C PHE A 434 -12.31 -36.21 9.77
N LEU A 435 -12.67 -35.63 10.93
CA LEU A 435 -11.99 -34.46 11.47
C LEU A 435 -10.49 -34.71 11.64
N ILE A 436 -10.12 -35.85 12.22
CA ILE A 436 -8.72 -36.22 12.45
C ILE A 436 -8.00 -36.46 11.12
N SER A 437 -8.58 -37.26 10.22
CA SER A 437 -8.00 -37.57 8.91
C SER A 437 -7.80 -36.30 8.06
N ARG A 438 -8.77 -35.39 8.07
CA ARG A 438 -8.66 -34.08 7.41
C ARG A 438 -7.51 -33.27 7.97
N ASP A 439 -7.36 -33.19 9.28
CA ASP A 439 -6.27 -32.42 9.90
C ASP A 439 -4.89 -33.05 9.65
N LEU A 440 -4.82 -34.37 9.54
CA LEU A 440 -3.61 -35.07 9.08
C LEU A 440 -3.27 -34.66 7.65
N TYR A 441 -4.22 -34.70 6.71
CA TYR A 441 -3.99 -34.28 5.33
C TYR A 441 -3.71 -32.78 5.17
N GLU A 442 -4.32 -31.92 5.98
CA GLU A 442 -4.04 -30.48 5.97
C GLU A 442 -2.60 -30.18 6.41
N ASN A 443 -2.05 -30.98 7.31
CA ASN A 443 -0.68 -30.81 7.80
C ASN A 443 0.32 -31.79 7.19
N ASP A 444 -0.07 -32.49 6.12
CA ASP A 444 0.79 -33.42 5.40
C ASP A 444 1.76 -32.69 4.45
N GLY A 445 2.94 -33.27 4.30
CA GLY A 445 3.95 -32.84 3.36
C GLY A 445 4.87 -31.73 3.86
N TRP A 446 5.97 -31.52 3.13
CA TRP A 446 6.95 -30.50 3.43
C TRP A 446 6.37 -29.09 3.36
N ASP A 447 5.36 -28.87 2.52
CA ASP A 447 4.70 -27.59 2.35
C ASP A 447 4.04 -27.09 3.63
N ALA A 448 3.45 -27.97 4.45
CA ALA A 448 2.83 -27.56 5.71
C ALA A 448 3.85 -26.98 6.71
N TYR A 449 5.09 -27.50 6.69
CA TYR A 449 6.19 -27.08 7.55
C TYR A 449 6.95 -25.87 7.00
N ALA A 450 7.38 -25.95 5.74
CA ALA A 450 8.36 -25.03 5.17
C ALA A 450 7.75 -23.89 4.35
N ASN A 451 6.50 -24.01 3.85
CA ASN A 451 5.95 -23.03 2.91
C ASN A 451 5.92 -21.60 3.49
N LYS A 452 5.59 -21.42 4.78
CA LYS A 452 5.67 -20.10 5.43
C LYS A 452 7.08 -19.52 5.47
N ALA A 453 8.08 -20.35 5.77
CA ALA A 453 9.46 -19.94 5.86
C ALA A 453 10.04 -19.67 4.46
N ALA A 454 9.81 -20.57 3.51
CA ALA A 454 10.23 -20.48 2.12
C ALA A 454 9.60 -19.26 1.43
N THR A 455 8.29 -19.04 1.58
CA THR A 455 7.61 -17.91 0.95
C THR A 455 8.06 -16.58 1.56
N TRP A 456 8.28 -16.50 2.88
CA TRP A 456 8.90 -15.29 3.46
C TRP A 456 10.28 -15.04 2.86
N ALA A 457 11.13 -16.07 2.83
CA ALA A 457 12.48 -15.94 2.29
C ALA A 457 12.45 -15.46 0.83
N ILE A 458 11.55 -16.01 0.01
CA ILE A 458 11.35 -15.60 -1.39
C ILE A 458 10.91 -14.13 -1.47
N TYR A 459 9.79 -13.75 -0.86
CA TYR A 459 9.27 -12.39 -0.97
C TYR A 459 10.22 -11.33 -0.40
N THR A 460 10.88 -11.62 0.72
CA THR A 460 11.84 -10.67 1.31
C THR A 460 13.16 -10.60 0.56
N THR A 461 13.62 -11.70 -0.05
CA THR A 461 14.79 -11.69 -0.94
C THR A 461 14.50 -10.87 -2.18
N PHE A 462 13.37 -11.12 -2.86
CA PHE A 462 12.95 -10.31 -4.01
C PHE A 462 12.74 -8.85 -3.64
N SER A 463 12.07 -8.57 -2.52
CA SER A 463 11.90 -7.21 -1.99
C SER A 463 13.24 -6.51 -1.74
N THR A 464 14.21 -7.23 -1.18
CA THR A 464 15.53 -6.70 -0.86
C THR A 464 16.33 -6.40 -2.13
N LEU A 465 16.38 -7.36 -3.06
CA LEU A 465 17.04 -7.20 -4.35
C LEU A 465 16.39 -6.07 -5.16
N PHE A 466 15.05 -6.00 -5.15
CA PHE A 466 14.31 -4.95 -5.82
C PHE A 466 14.50 -3.58 -5.14
N THR A 467 14.56 -3.53 -3.81
CA THR A 467 14.94 -2.30 -3.07
C THR A 467 16.31 -1.83 -3.47
N MET A 468 17.29 -2.74 -3.54
CA MET A 468 18.64 -2.40 -3.99
C MET A 468 18.64 -1.93 -5.44
N PHE A 469 17.96 -2.65 -6.33
CA PHE A 469 17.83 -2.26 -7.74
C PHE A 469 17.20 -0.87 -7.88
N VAL A 470 16.05 -0.64 -7.24
CA VAL A 470 15.35 0.64 -7.29
C VAL A 470 16.22 1.77 -6.71
N TYR A 471 16.83 1.52 -5.55
CA TYR A 471 17.70 2.48 -4.88
C TYR A 471 18.95 2.82 -5.69
N PHE A 472 19.59 1.84 -6.32
CA PHE A 472 20.82 2.05 -7.08
C PHE A 472 20.59 2.59 -8.48
N GLN A 473 19.48 2.21 -9.13
CA GLN A 473 19.27 2.52 -10.54
C GLN A 473 18.47 3.79 -10.78
N PHE A 474 17.48 4.09 -9.93
CA PHE A 474 16.60 5.25 -10.15
C PHE A 474 17.03 6.50 -9.37
N PHE A 475 17.85 6.37 -8.34
CA PHE A 475 18.28 7.51 -7.53
C PHE A 475 19.75 7.85 -7.78
N LYS A 476 19.99 8.92 -8.55
CA LYS A 476 21.34 9.46 -8.83
C LYS A 476 22.05 9.97 -7.56
N GLN A 477 21.30 10.45 -6.58
CA GLN A 477 21.82 10.79 -5.25
C GLN A 477 21.37 9.72 -4.26
N LYS A 478 22.31 9.12 -3.54
CA LYS A 478 22.08 8.00 -2.62
C LYS A 478 21.77 8.53 -1.22
N GLY A 479 20.52 8.94 -1.01
CA GLY A 479 20.06 9.54 0.25
C GLY A 479 19.53 8.53 1.29
N ALA A 480 19.78 8.77 2.57
CA ALA A 480 19.29 7.96 3.69
C ALA A 480 17.78 7.88 3.77
N LEU A 481 17.12 9.02 3.60
CA LEU A 481 15.67 9.11 3.59
C LEU A 481 15.07 8.34 2.41
N GLN A 482 15.69 8.45 1.22
CA GLN A 482 15.26 7.72 0.04
C GLN A 482 15.39 6.21 0.25
N PHE A 483 16.52 5.77 0.81
CA PHE A 483 16.69 4.36 1.19
C PHE A 483 15.59 3.89 2.14
N ALA A 484 15.31 4.64 3.20
CA ALA A 484 14.27 4.29 4.17
C ALA A 484 12.88 4.22 3.52
N LEU A 485 12.52 5.21 2.70
CA LEU A 485 11.23 5.24 2.01
C LEU A 485 11.06 4.09 1.02
N VAL A 486 12.08 3.83 0.19
CA VAL A 486 12.07 2.74 -0.80
C VAL A 486 12.01 1.39 -0.08
N PHE A 487 12.84 1.20 0.95
CA PHE A 487 12.84 -0.04 1.73
C PHE A 487 11.50 -0.29 2.43
N SER A 488 10.99 0.68 3.19
CA SER A 488 9.72 0.52 3.91
C SER A 488 8.55 0.23 2.98
N THR A 489 8.52 0.87 1.81
CA THR A 489 7.48 0.64 0.80
C THR A 489 7.54 -0.78 0.25
N ILE A 490 8.69 -1.18 -0.28
CA ILE A 490 8.82 -2.48 -0.96
C ILE A 490 8.70 -3.61 0.06
N PHE A 491 9.27 -3.43 1.26
CA PHE A 491 9.11 -4.38 2.36
C PHE A 491 7.65 -4.51 2.79
N GLY A 492 6.92 -3.40 2.92
CA GLY A 492 5.48 -3.42 3.22
C GLY A 492 4.68 -4.18 2.17
N ALA A 493 4.98 -3.98 0.88
CA ALA A 493 4.38 -4.73 -0.21
C ALA A 493 4.70 -6.24 -0.14
N ALA A 494 5.94 -6.60 0.21
CA ALA A 494 6.37 -7.98 0.37
C ALA A 494 5.64 -8.68 1.54
N VAL A 495 5.49 -7.99 2.67
CA VAL A 495 4.71 -8.49 3.81
C VAL A 495 3.25 -8.71 3.42
N TYR A 496 2.65 -7.77 2.69
CA TYR A 496 1.28 -7.92 2.20
C TYR A 496 1.14 -9.12 1.25
N ALA A 497 2.03 -9.26 0.26
CA ALA A 497 2.04 -10.37 -0.68
C ALA A 497 2.17 -11.72 0.02
N LEU A 498 3.03 -11.81 1.04
CA LEU A 498 3.17 -13.00 1.87
C LEU A 498 1.86 -13.35 2.60
N LEU A 499 1.19 -12.35 3.20
CA LEU A 499 -0.08 -12.59 3.89
C LEU A 499 -1.14 -13.12 2.91
N GLN A 500 -1.24 -12.54 1.72
CA GLN A 500 -2.17 -13.01 0.68
C GLN A 500 -1.83 -14.43 0.21
N TRP A 501 -0.54 -14.72 -0.01
CA TRP A 501 -0.09 -16.07 -0.35
C TRP A 501 -0.46 -17.08 0.74
N HIS A 502 -0.28 -16.71 2.01
CA HIS A 502 -0.64 -17.58 3.12
C HIS A 502 -2.15 -17.87 3.14
N TYR A 503 -3.00 -16.86 2.91
CA TYR A 503 -4.44 -17.04 2.80
C TYR A 503 -4.81 -17.97 1.65
N LEU A 504 -4.23 -17.76 0.47
CA LEU A 504 -4.47 -18.59 -0.72
C LEU A 504 -4.03 -20.04 -0.48
N TYR A 505 -2.85 -20.24 0.08
CA TYR A 505 -2.35 -21.57 0.44
C TYR A 505 -3.29 -22.26 1.43
N LYS A 506 -3.69 -21.59 2.52
CA LYS A 506 -4.62 -22.18 3.49
C LYS A 506 -5.98 -22.49 2.88
N PHE A 507 -6.46 -21.63 1.97
CA PHE A 507 -7.68 -21.86 1.23
C PHE A 507 -7.60 -23.15 0.41
N GLY A 508 -6.61 -23.27 -0.49
CA GLY A 508 -6.46 -24.44 -1.36
C GLY A 508 -6.20 -25.72 -0.57
N ASN A 509 -5.35 -25.64 0.47
CA ASN A 509 -4.99 -26.79 1.27
C ASN A 509 -6.16 -27.32 2.12
N SER A 510 -7.05 -26.44 2.61
CA SER A 510 -8.27 -26.87 3.31
C SER A 510 -9.20 -27.69 2.40
N PHE A 511 -9.39 -27.27 1.14
CA PHE A 511 -10.20 -28.04 0.18
C PHE A 511 -9.52 -29.35 -0.20
N ARG A 512 -8.20 -29.33 -0.47
CA ARG A 512 -7.42 -30.54 -0.74
C ARG A 512 -7.55 -31.56 0.40
N ALA A 513 -7.46 -31.10 1.65
CA ALA A 513 -7.59 -31.96 2.82
C ALA A 513 -8.96 -32.61 2.93
N ASP A 514 -10.05 -31.88 2.64
CA ASP A 514 -11.39 -32.46 2.59
C ASP A 514 -11.53 -33.48 1.46
N SER A 515 -11.04 -33.14 0.27
CA SER A 515 -11.09 -34.02 -0.90
C SER A 515 -10.24 -35.27 -0.73
N ALA A 516 -9.22 -35.25 0.12
CA ALA A 516 -8.41 -36.42 0.45
C ALA A 516 -9.03 -37.27 1.58
N ALA A 517 -9.62 -36.62 2.59
CA ALA A 517 -10.18 -37.30 3.77
C ALA A 517 -11.58 -37.88 3.53
N ALA A 518 -12.46 -37.17 2.83
CA ALA A 518 -13.85 -37.59 2.64
C ALA A 518 -14.00 -38.90 1.85
N PRO A 519 -13.22 -39.17 0.78
CA PRO A 519 -13.32 -40.42 0.02
C PRO A 519 -12.66 -41.63 0.68
N LEU A 520 -12.02 -41.48 1.85
CA LEU A 520 -11.31 -42.60 2.50
C LEU A 520 -12.22 -43.81 2.76
N SER A 521 -13.47 -43.54 3.14
CA SER A 521 -14.50 -44.56 3.33
C SER A 521 -15.88 -43.92 3.30
N ILE A 522 -16.95 -44.72 3.24
CA ILE A 522 -18.33 -44.19 3.29
C ILE A 522 -18.55 -43.47 4.62
N GLU A 523 -18.03 -44.03 5.72
CA GLU A 523 -18.10 -43.44 7.05
C GLU A 523 -17.42 -42.08 7.11
N HIS A 524 -16.29 -41.89 6.43
CA HIS A 524 -15.62 -40.58 6.36
C HIS A 524 -16.46 -39.54 5.62
N CYS A 525 -17.12 -39.93 4.53
CA CYS A 525 -18.00 -39.04 3.78
C CYS A 525 -19.23 -38.63 4.59
N GLU A 526 -19.86 -39.58 5.30
CA GLU A 526 -20.96 -39.30 6.22
C GLU A 526 -20.53 -38.43 7.40
N GLY A 527 -19.36 -38.74 7.98
CA GLY A 527 -18.74 -37.97 9.05
C GLY A 527 -18.44 -36.53 8.64
N ALA A 528 -17.95 -36.32 7.42
CA ALA A 528 -17.70 -35.00 6.85
C ALA A 528 -18.96 -34.14 6.75
N LYS A 529 -20.07 -34.74 6.28
CA LYS A 529 -21.37 -34.07 6.21
C LYS A 529 -21.88 -33.69 7.59
N GLU A 530 -21.83 -34.62 8.55
CA GLU A 530 -22.25 -34.37 9.92
C GLU A 530 -21.43 -33.22 10.52
N TYR A 531 -20.10 -33.29 10.38
CA TYR A 531 -19.18 -32.29 10.92
C TYR A 531 -19.50 -30.87 10.41
N TYR A 532 -19.61 -30.69 9.09
CA TYR A 532 -19.90 -29.37 8.52
C TYR A 532 -21.32 -28.91 8.83
N LEU A 533 -22.31 -29.81 8.82
CA LEU A 533 -23.68 -29.46 9.16
C LEU A 533 -23.80 -29.00 10.62
N LYS A 534 -23.15 -29.71 11.56
CA LYS A 534 -23.09 -29.30 12.97
C LYS A 534 -22.34 -27.99 13.15
N MET A 535 -21.25 -27.77 12.41
CA MET A 535 -20.53 -26.49 12.42
C MET A 535 -21.39 -25.32 11.92
N LEU A 536 -22.08 -25.47 10.79
CA LEU A 536 -22.97 -24.46 10.23
C LEU A 536 -24.15 -24.18 11.18
N ARG A 537 -24.76 -25.23 11.74
CA ARG A 537 -25.86 -25.11 12.71
C ARG A 537 -25.41 -24.40 13.98
N ARG A 538 -24.24 -24.74 14.52
CA ARG A 538 -23.61 -24.06 15.66
C ARG A 538 -23.49 -22.57 15.41
N ASN A 539 -22.90 -22.19 14.29
CA ASN A 539 -22.68 -20.79 13.92
C ASN A 539 -23.99 -20.04 13.72
N ARG A 540 -25.05 -20.68 13.20
CA ARG A 540 -26.39 -20.10 13.11
C ARG A 540 -27.02 -19.84 14.48
N ILE A 541 -26.83 -20.74 15.44
CA ILE A 541 -27.31 -20.54 16.81
C ILE A 541 -26.52 -19.40 17.46
N LEU A 542 -25.19 -19.40 17.34
CA LEU A 542 -24.33 -18.34 17.87
C LEU A 542 -24.60 -16.97 17.24
N ARG A 543 -25.03 -16.92 15.96
CA ARG A 543 -25.49 -15.68 15.31
C ARG A 543 -26.61 -15.00 16.10
N SER A 544 -27.48 -15.78 16.74
CA SER A 544 -28.61 -15.27 17.54
C SER A 544 -28.27 -15.04 19.01
N LEU A 545 -27.31 -15.79 19.57
CA LEU A 545 -26.95 -15.72 20.99
C LEU A 545 -25.84 -14.71 21.31
N VAL A 546 -24.93 -14.47 20.37
CA VAL A 546 -23.79 -13.56 20.55
C VAL A 546 -24.19 -12.15 20.10
N LYS A 547 -23.85 -11.13 20.89
CA LYS A 547 -24.01 -9.73 20.50
C LYS A 547 -23.24 -9.44 19.21
N ASP A 548 -23.91 -8.81 18.23
CA ASP A 548 -23.40 -8.61 16.86
C ASP A 548 -23.07 -9.91 16.11
N GLY A 549 -23.68 -11.04 16.49
CA GLY A 549 -23.46 -12.34 15.85
C GLY A 549 -23.82 -12.33 14.36
N ASP A 550 -24.71 -11.43 13.94
CA ASP A 550 -25.08 -11.20 12.55
C ASP A 550 -23.94 -10.67 11.66
N ARG A 551 -22.98 -9.98 12.27
CA ARG A 551 -21.73 -9.49 11.65
C ARG A 551 -20.62 -10.54 11.63
N LEU A 552 -20.67 -11.53 12.52
CA LEU A 552 -19.70 -12.63 12.57
C LEU A 552 -20.06 -13.74 11.58
N PHE A 553 -21.33 -14.15 11.54
CA PHE A 553 -21.76 -15.27 10.73
C PHE A 553 -22.66 -14.83 9.57
N SER A 554 -22.84 -15.65 8.55
CA SER A 554 -23.90 -15.49 7.54
C SER A 554 -25.21 -16.16 8.02
N PRO A 555 -26.36 -15.92 7.34
CA PRO A 555 -27.61 -16.63 7.66
C PRO A 555 -27.51 -18.16 7.56
N VAL A 556 -26.63 -18.67 6.69
CA VAL A 556 -26.39 -20.11 6.54
C VAL A 556 -25.39 -20.66 7.56
N GLY A 557 -24.72 -19.82 8.35
CA GLY A 557 -23.76 -20.23 9.37
C GLY A 557 -22.29 -20.18 8.97
N ASN A 558 -21.95 -19.57 7.83
CA ASN A 558 -20.54 -19.34 7.50
C ASN A 558 -19.94 -18.26 8.39
N ASP A 559 -18.75 -18.50 8.93
CA ASP A 559 -17.95 -17.44 9.53
C ASP A 559 -17.44 -16.50 8.43
N ARG A 560 -17.69 -15.20 8.57
CA ARG A 560 -17.32 -14.17 7.59
C ARG A 560 -15.83 -13.85 7.60
N ASN A 561 -15.12 -14.22 8.66
CA ASN A 561 -13.67 -14.05 8.80
C ASN A 561 -12.90 -15.36 8.55
N ALA A 562 -13.59 -16.49 8.35
CA ALA A 562 -12.94 -17.74 7.99
C ALA A 562 -12.30 -17.64 6.61
N ILE A 563 -11.12 -18.24 6.47
CA ILE A 563 -10.38 -18.29 5.20
C ILE A 563 -11.19 -19.04 4.14
N THR A 564 -11.88 -20.10 4.54
CA THR A 564 -12.71 -20.93 3.67
C THR A 564 -14.19 -20.84 4.04
N ASN A 565 -15.04 -20.92 3.02
CA ASN A 565 -16.49 -20.96 3.17
C ASN A 565 -16.92 -22.39 3.55
N TYR A 566 -17.42 -22.59 4.76
CA TYR A 566 -17.83 -23.91 5.26
C TYR A 566 -18.97 -24.55 4.46
N MET A 567 -19.89 -23.75 3.94
CA MET A 567 -20.94 -24.25 3.04
C MET A 567 -20.35 -24.79 1.73
N ALA A 568 -19.39 -24.10 1.14
CA ALA A 568 -18.72 -24.58 -0.07
C ALA A 568 -17.94 -25.89 0.18
N ARG A 569 -17.32 -26.03 1.37
CA ARG A 569 -16.67 -27.28 1.79
C ARG A 569 -17.68 -28.42 1.95
N TYR A 570 -18.83 -28.14 2.57
CA TYR A 570 -19.94 -29.09 2.68
C TYR A 570 -20.48 -29.56 1.32
N GLU A 571 -20.70 -28.63 0.40
CA GLU A 571 -21.16 -28.93 -0.97
C GLU A 571 -20.13 -29.77 -1.74
N GLY A 572 -18.84 -29.46 -1.60
CA GLY A 572 -17.77 -30.25 -2.20
C GLY A 572 -17.79 -31.71 -1.76
N VAL A 573 -17.92 -31.95 -0.44
CA VAL A 573 -18.06 -33.31 0.12
C VAL A 573 -19.31 -34.01 -0.40
N LYS A 574 -20.44 -33.29 -0.52
CA LYS A 574 -21.68 -33.87 -1.05
C LYS A 574 -21.52 -34.33 -2.51
N GLY A 575 -20.80 -33.56 -3.32
CA GLY A 575 -20.52 -33.90 -4.72
C GLY A 575 -19.72 -35.19 -4.88
N ILE A 576 -18.76 -35.45 -3.98
CA ILE A 576 -17.94 -36.68 -3.98
C ILE A 576 -18.82 -37.94 -3.83
N GLN A 577 -19.83 -37.92 -2.96
CA GLN A 577 -20.70 -39.08 -2.81
C GLN A 577 -21.54 -39.36 -4.06
N ALA A 578 -21.95 -38.32 -4.79
CA ALA A 578 -22.72 -38.48 -6.02
C ALA A 578 -21.90 -39.12 -7.15
N LEU A 579 -20.56 -38.99 -7.10
CA LEU A 579 -19.62 -39.56 -8.06
C LEU A 579 -19.24 -41.01 -7.75
N LYS A 580 -19.38 -41.45 -6.50
CA LYS A 580 -18.92 -42.78 -6.07
C LYS A 580 -19.66 -43.95 -6.74
N PRO A 581 -21.00 -43.93 -6.90
CA PRO A 581 -21.70 -44.98 -7.67
C PRO A 581 -21.19 -45.11 -9.10
N ALA A 582 -20.84 -43.99 -9.74
CA ALA A 582 -20.35 -43.98 -11.12
C ALA A 582 -18.87 -44.42 -11.27
N LEU A 583 -18.12 -44.49 -10.17
CA LEU A 583 -16.73 -44.99 -10.14
C LEU A 583 -16.69 -46.47 -9.76
N ASP A 584 -17.53 -46.88 -8.80
CA ASP A 584 -17.69 -48.29 -8.45
C ASP A 584 -18.23 -49.09 -9.66
N ASP A 585 -19.09 -48.50 -10.51
CA ASP A 585 -19.54 -49.09 -11.78
C ASP A 585 -18.45 -49.15 -12.88
N GLN A 586 -17.32 -48.45 -12.74
CA GLN A 586 -16.21 -48.45 -13.72
C GLN A 586 -15.05 -49.39 -13.33
N GLU A 587 -14.82 -49.63 -12.03
CA GLU A 587 -13.81 -50.60 -11.57
C GLU A 587 -14.23 -52.05 -11.86
N ASP A 588 -15.54 -52.35 -11.95
CA ASP A 588 -16.04 -53.68 -12.30
C ASP A 588 -15.87 -54.04 -13.80
N ASP A 589 -15.60 -53.06 -14.67
CA ASP A 589 -15.43 -53.26 -16.12
C ASP A 589 -13.94 -53.34 -16.56
N GLU A 590 -12.96 -53.01 -15.71
CA GLU A 590 -11.52 -53.09 -16.03
C GLU A 590 -10.88 -54.46 -15.71
N ASP A 591 -11.61 -55.38 -15.07
CA ASP A 591 -11.19 -56.76 -14.76
C ASP A 591 -11.86 -57.83 -15.68
N LEU A 592 -12.38 -57.44 -16.85
CA LEU A 592 -12.95 -58.35 -17.87
C LEU A 592 -12.10 -58.49 -19.15
#